data_AF-A0A978TEN6-F1
#
_entry.id   AF-A0A978TEN6-F1
#
_cell.length_a   1.000
_cell.length_b   1.000
_cell.length_c   1.000
_cell.angle_alpha   90.00
_cell.angle_beta   90.00
_cell.angle_gamma   90.00
#
_symmetry.space_group_name_H-M   'P 1'
#
loop_
_entity.id
_entity.type
_entity.pdbx_description
1 polymer ?
#
loop_
_entity_poly.entity_id
_entity_poly.type
_entity_poly.pdbx_seq_one_letter_code
_entity_poly.pdbx_strand_id
1 'polypeptide(L)' 'MTLQEDFAQLTIRVDSGGNDTTLLIQGPTDNLIRCGEDTDRRNPDAQVQGQNWSAGIYRIWVGSHHQGQRYSYTLIVGP' A
#
# COMPACT_ATOMS: atom_id res chain seq x y z
N MET A 1 -8.21 6.48 2.32
CA MET A 1 -7.31 7.66 2.30
C MET A 1 -7.85 8.64 1.26
N THR A 2 -7.71 9.95 1.48
CA THR A 2 -8.07 10.96 0.47
C THR A 2 -6.82 11.74 0.09
N LEU A 3 -6.46 11.72 -1.19
CA LEU A 3 -5.44 12.62 -1.75
C LEU A 3 -6.14 13.91 -2.16
N GLN A 4 -5.67 15.05 -1.62
CA GLN A 4 -6.26 16.36 -1.88
C GLN A 4 -5.78 16.99 -3.20
N GLU A 5 -4.66 16.49 -3.73
CA GLU A 5 -4.02 16.93 -4.96
C GLU A 5 -3.40 15.75 -5.70
N ASP A 6 -2.96 15.99 -6.93
CA ASP A 6 -2.23 15.01 -7.73
C ASP A 6 -0.78 14.90 -7.26
N PHE A 7 -0.24 13.68 -7.20
CA PHE A 7 1.17 13.43 -6.88
C PHE A 7 1.87 12.75 -8.06
N ALA A 8 3.00 13.31 -8.48
CA ALA A 8 3.83 12.72 -9.54
C ALA A 8 4.35 11.33 -9.14
N GLN A 9 4.65 11.15 -7.85
CA GLN A 9 5.07 9.89 -7.25
C GLN A 9 4.54 9.78 -5.82
N LEU A 10 4.16 8.57 -5.43
CA LEU A 10 3.88 8.20 -4.05
C LEU A 10 4.32 6.76 -3.80
N THR A 11 4.80 6.54 -2.60
CA THR A 11 5.03 5.24 -2.00
C THR A 11 4.08 5.08 -0.80
N ILE A 12 3.36 3.96 -0.78
CA ILE A 12 2.54 3.55 0.35
C ILE A 12 3.08 2.21 0.82
N ARG A 13 3.55 2.15 2.07
CA ARG A 13 4.23 0.98 2.62
C ARG A 13 3.64 0.57 3.96
N VAL A 14 3.54 -0.74 4.17
CA VAL A 14 3.24 -1.33 5.48
C VAL A 14 4.55 -1.42 6.28
N ASP A 15 4.51 -1.11 7.56
CA ASP A 15 5.59 -1.40 8.49
C ASP A 15 5.02 -2.26 9.62
N SER A 16 5.24 -3.58 9.51
CA SER A 16 4.81 -4.57 10.50
C SER A 16 6.00 -5.14 11.29
N GLY A 17 7.19 -4.54 11.15
CA GLY A 17 8.42 -5.07 11.71
C GLY A 17 8.97 -6.28 10.95
N GLY A 18 8.70 -6.39 9.64
CA GLY A 18 9.25 -7.45 8.79
C GLY A 18 8.41 -8.73 8.66
N ASN A 19 7.10 -8.66 8.91
CA ASN A 19 6.20 -9.78 8.62
C ASN A 19 5.70 -9.72 7.18
N ASP A 20 5.34 -10.89 6.65
CA ASP A 20 4.84 -11.01 5.28
C ASP A 20 3.41 -10.49 5.19
N THR A 21 3.27 -9.33 4.54
CA THR A 21 2.00 -8.60 4.42
C THR A 21 1.59 -8.46 2.96
N THR A 22 0.34 -8.10 2.73
CA THR A 22 -0.18 -7.85 1.38
C THR A 22 -0.92 -6.51 1.39
N LEU A 23 -0.76 -5.76 0.30
CA LEU A 23 -1.35 -4.43 0.15
C LEU A 23 -2.10 -4.36 -1.19
N LEU A 24 -3.36 -3.91 -1.14
CA LEU A 24 -4.14 -3.55 -2.33
C LEU A 24 -4.64 -2.13 -2.19
N ILE A 25 -4.53 -1.36 -3.27
CA ILE A 25 -4.96 0.04 -3.30
C ILE A 25 -5.85 0.25 -4.51
N GLN A 26 -7.13 0.51 -4.27
CA GLN A 26 -8.06 0.93 -5.30
C GLN A 26 -8.01 2.45 -5.44
N GLY A 27 -7.81 2.92 -6.68
CA GLY A 27 -7.80 4.33 -7.03
C GLY A 27 -9.20 4.99 -6.98
N PRO A 28 -9.26 6.31 -7.24
CA PRO A 28 -10.49 7.09 -7.19
C PRO A 28 -11.43 6.79 -8.37
N THR A 29 -10.92 6.19 -9.44
CA THR A 29 -11.73 5.63 -10.52
C THR A 29 -11.78 4.12 -10.36
N ASP A 30 -12.97 3.53 -10.47
CA ASP A 30 -13.23 2.12 -10.08
C ASP A 30 -12.48 1.06 -10.93
N ASN A 31 -11.61 1.45 -11.85
CA ASN A 31 -10.92 0.56 -12.79
C ASN A 31 -9.40 0.38 -12.53
N LEU A 32 -8.82 1.02 -11.52
CA LEU A 32 -7.40 0.87 -11.21
C LEU A 32 -7.19 0.29 -9.80
N ILE A 33 -6.65 -0.93 -9.76
CA ILE A 33 -6.16 -1.57 -8.53
C ILE A 33 -4.64 -1.70 -8.65
N ARG A 34 -3.91 -1.17 -7.67
CA ARG A 34 -2.47 -1.36 -7.52
C ARG A 34 -2.23 -2.45 -6.47
N CYS A 35 -1.39 -3.42 -6.82
CA CYS A 35 -0.98 -4.50 -5.92
C CYS A 35 0.40 -4.20 -5.35
N GLY A 36 0.57 -4.46 -4.06
CA GLY A 36 1.84 -4.28 -3.37
C GLY A 36 2.82 -5.40 -3.68
N GLU A 37 4.10 -5.04 -3.64
CA GLU A 37 5.25 -5.94 -3.70
C GLU A 37 6.02 -5.88 -2.37
N ASP A 38 6.86 -6.87 -2.10
CA ASP A 38 7.71 -6.87 -0.92
C ASP A 38 8.68 -5.67 -0.95
N THR A 39 8.93 -5.08 0.22
CA THR A 39 9.93 -4.00 0.34
C THR A 39 11.31 -4.49 -0.11
N ASP A 40 11.73 -5.66 0.38
CA ASP A 40 12.89 -6.39 -0.13
C ASP A 40 12.84 -7.88 0.31
N ARG A 41 13.80 -8.69 -0.12
CA ARG A 41 13.84 -10.14 0.19
C ARG A 41 13.95 -10.48 1.68
N ARG A 42 14.43 -9.56 2.52
CA ARG A 42 14.61 -9.71 3.96
C ARG A 42 13.49 -8.99 4.74
N ASN A 43 12.73 -8.14 4.07
CA ASN A 43 11.57 -7.45 4.61
C ASN A 43 10.35 -7.63 3.67
N PRO A 44 9.52 -8.66 3.91
CA PRO A 44 8.31 -8.92 3.13
C PRO A 44 7.14 -8.01 3.49
N ASP A 45 7.40 -6.86 4.14
CA ASP A 45 6.39 -5.82 4.27
C ASP A 45 5.99 -5.30 2.88
N ALA A 46 4.68 -5.28 2.60
CA ALA A 46 4.17 -4.86 1.30
C ALA A 46 4.26 -3.34 1.10
N GLN A 47 4.63 -2.93 -0.11
CA GLN A 47 4.62 -1.56 -0.57
C GLN A 47 4.04 -1.43 -1.97
N VAL A 48 3.41 -0.29 -2.25
CA VAL A 48 3.04 0.15 -3.59
C VAL A 48 3.81 1.43 -3.87
N GLN A 49 4.73 1.37 -4.81
CA GLN A 49 5.36 2.56 -5.39
C GLN A 49 4.76 2.80 -6.77
N GLY A 50 4.44 4.06 -7.07
CA GLY A 50 3.89 4.39 -8.38
C GLY A 50 3.96 5.85 -8.70
N GLN A 51 3.76 6.13 -9.98
CA GLN A 51 3.66 7.48 -10.53
C GLN A 51 2.20 7.85 -10.84
N ASN A 52 1.98 9.15 -11.03
CA ASN A 52 0.72 9.74 -11.51
C ASN A 52 -0.49 9.35 -10.64
N TRP A 53 -0.43 9.71 -9.36
CA TRP A 53 -1.53 9.51 -8.42
C TRP A 53 -2.49 10.70 -8.50
N SER A 54 -3.69 10.48 -9.02
CA SER A 54 -4.71 11.53 -9.06
C SER A 54 -5.30 11.82 -7.68
N ALA A 55 -5.71 13.05 -7.45
CA ALA A 55 -6.53 13.44 -6.31
C ALA A 55 -7.80 12.59 -6.24
N GLY A 56 -8.28 12.34 -5.03
CA GLY A 56 -9.52 11.60 -4.79
C GLY A 56 -9.42 10.57 -3.67
N ILE A 57 -10.46 9.74 -3.58
CA ILE A 57 -10.61 8.74 -2.52
C ILE A 57 -9.94 7.43 -2.95
N TYR A 58 -9.02 6.95 -2.14
CA TYR A 58 -8.36 5.66 -2.28
C TYR A 58 -8.85 4.70 -1.20
N ARG A 59 -9.23 3.48 -1.60
CA ARG A 59 -9.56 2.38 -0.69
C ARG A 59 -8.32 1.53 -0.52
N ILE A 60 -7.89 1.33 0.73
CA ILE A 60 -6.67 0.60 1.06
C ILE A 60 -7.07 -0.66 1.82
N TRP A 61 -6.58 -1.80 1.35
CA TRP A 61 -6.72 -3.09 2.01
C TRP A 61 -5.34 -3.60 2.40
N VAL A 62 -5.15 -3.86 3.70
CA VAL A 62 -3.94 -4.46 4.27
C VAL A 62 -4.30 -5.85 4.78
N GLY A 63 -3.53 -6.84 4.38
CA GLY A 63 -3.67 -8.23 4.82
C GLY A 63 -2.33 -8.86 5.21
N SER A 64 -2.41 -10.09 5.68
CA SER A 64 -1.27 -10.99 5.87
C SER A 64 -1.20 -11.97 4.70
N HIS A 65 0.01 -12.39 4.33
CA HIS A 65 0.18 -13.35 3.25
C HIS A 65 -0.35 -14.74 3.62
N HIS A 66 -0.12 -15.18 4.87
CA HIS A 66 -0.63 -16.46 5.34
C HIS A 66 -1.94 -16.35 6.13
N GLN A 67 -2.81 -17.32 5.93
CA GLN A 67 -4.10 -17.40 6.59
C GLN A 67 -3.97 -17.38 8.13
N GLY A 68 -4.84 -16.61 8.78
CA GLY A 68 -4.98 -16.58 10.23
C GLY A 68 -3.95 -15.72 10.96
N GLN A 69 -2.95 -15.18 10.25
CA GLN A 69 -1.98 -14.27 10.83
C GLN A 69 -2.56 -12.86 11.04
N ARG A 70 -2.18 -12.24 12.15
CA ARG A 70 -2.55 -10.86 12.49
C ARG A 70 -1.32 -10.14 13.02
N TYR A 71 -1.00 -9.01 12.41
CA TYR A 71 0.16 -8.21 12.75
C TYR A 71 -0.29 -6.81 13.14
N SER A 72 0.36 -6.24 14.16
CA SER A 72 0.32 -4.80 14.37
C SER A 72 1.14 -4.14 13.26
N TYR A 73 0.64 -3.06 12.68
CA TYR A 73 1.34 -2.37 11.60
C TYR A 73 1.10 -0.86 11.64
N THR A 74 2.03 -0.12 11.04
CA THR A 74 1.86 1.28 10.65
C THR A 74 1.76 1.37 9.14
N LEU A 75 0.88 2.23 8.62
CA LEU A 75 0.84 2.56 7.20
C LEU A 75 1.60 3.87 6.98
N ILE A 76 2.68 3.82 6.20
CA ILE A 76 3.52 4.96 5.87
C ILE A 76 3.17 5.43 4.45
N VAL A 77 2.93 6.72 4.29
CA VAL A 77 2.59 7.35 3.02
C VAL A 77 3.53 8.52 2.79
N GLY A 78 4.23 8.55 1.66
CA GLY A 78 5.14 9.62 1.32
C GLY A 78 5.57 9.61 -0.15
N PRO A 79 6.12 10.73 -0.65
CA PRO A 79 6.70 10.83 -1.98
C PRO A 79 7.98 10.02 -2.14
#